data_AF-A0A1Q6YIA2-F1
#
_entry.id   AF-A0A1Q6YIA2-F1
#
_cell.length_a   1.000
_cell.length_b   1.000
_cell.length_c   1.000
_cell.angle_alpha   90.00
_cell.angle_beta   90.00
_cell.angle_gamma   90.00
#
_symmetry.space_group_name_H-M   'P 1'
#
loop_
_entity.id
_entity.type
_entity.pdbx_description
1 polymer ?
#
loop_
_entity_poly.entity_id
_entity_poly.type
_entity_poly.pdbx_seq_one_letter_code
_entity_poly.pdbx_strand_id
1 'polypeptide(L)'
;MVSKRKILLSRIERYVLNELKPRLRMDLRSLRIVKEADIETCAYYHLRRYLKRDPRWTILARFFARRTGHYIDLVIFRNLKPRLAIELKWNRRKIVEKDRESLNKALKRLGGFGAKKAYALTVLRNEDDYQKSVKTSKEKFRLHEIRVGLRWPPQRIKVWERKRKQLQQKMEPGNT
;
A
#
# COMPACT_ATOMS: atom_id res chain seq x y z
N MET A 1 -26.46 21.08 3.06
CA MET A 1 -25.43 20.51 2.17
C MET A 1 -24.04 20.75 2.77
N VAL A 2 -23.33 19.71 3.20
CA VAL A 2 -21.95 19.88 3.70
C VAL A 2 -21.06 20.25 2.51
N SER A 3 -20.43 21.42 2.55
CA SER A 3 -19.40 21.82 1.58
C SER A 3 -18.37 20.71 1.43
N LYS A 4 -18.39 20.03 0.28
CA LYS A 4 -17.47 18.91 0.00
C LYS A 4 -16.07 19.49 -0.19
N ARG A 5 -15.22 19.35 0.83
CA ARG A 5 -13.85 19.88 0.82
C ARG A 5 -13.07 19.26 -0.33
N LYS A 6 -12.70 20.08 -1.32
CA LYS A 6 -11.87 19.70 -2.47
C LYS A 6 -10.53 19.15 -1.99
N ILE A 7 -10.24 17.89 -2.32
CA ILE A 7 -8.95 17.25 -2.04
C ILE A 7 -8.06 17.37 -3.28
N LEU A 8 -6.91 18.01 -3.12
CA LEU A 8 -5.87 18.06 -4.14
C LEU A 8 -5.04 16.78 -4.13
N LEU A 9 -4.44 16.42 -5.27
CA LEU A 9 -3.57 15.24 -5.38
C LEU A 9 -2.46 15.27 -4.33
N SER A 10 -1.82 16.42 -4.12
CA SER A 10 -0.75 16.60 -3.12
C SER A 10 -1.17 16.28 -1.69
N ARG A 11 -2.45 16.44 -1.35
CA ARG A 11 -2.99 16.05 -0.04
C ARG A 11 -3.12 14.53 0.09
N ILE A 12 -3.47 13.83 -0.99
CA ILE A 12 -3.50 12.36 -1.04
C ILE A 12 -2.08 11.81 -0.99
N GLU A 13 -1.14 12.39 -1.74
CA GLU A 13 0.28 12.00 -1.68
C GLU A 13 0.82 12.13 -0.24
N ARG A 14 0.51 13.26 0.42
CA ARG A 14 0.85 13.47 1.84
C ARG A 14 0.19 12.43 2.75
N TYR A 15 -1.08 12.11 2.53
CA TYR A 15 -1.78 11.10 3.31
C TYR A 15 -1.12 9.73 3.18
N VAL A 16 -0.83 9.30 1.95
CA VAL A 16 -0.17 8.01 1.66
C VAL A 16 1.20 7.93 2.32
N LEU A 17 2.01 9.00 2.24
CA LEU A 17 3.37 9.02 2.80
C LEU A 17 3.39 9.14 4.33
N ASN A 18 2.52 9.96 4.92
CA ASN A 18 2.67 10.40 6.31
C ASN A 18 1.58 9.88 7.25
N GLU A 19 0.35 9.68 6.76
CA GLU A 19 -0.79 9.31 7.60
C GLU A 19 -1.18 7.83 7.47
N LEU A 20 -1.01 7.23 6.30
CA LEU A 20 -1.29 5.81 6.08
C LEU A 20 -0.28 4.93 6.83
N LYS A 21 1.01 5.30 6.80
CA LYS A 21 2.10 4.58 7.49
C LYS A 21 1.84 4.35 8.99
N PRO A 22 1.55 5.36 9.82
CA PRO A 22 1.27 5.13 11.25
C PRO A 22 -0.01 4.32 11.48
N ARG A 23 -1.03 4.44 10.62
CA ARG A 23 -2.27 3.64 10.72
C ARG A 23 -2.00 2.15 10.47
N LEU A 24 -1.32 1.82 9.37
CA LEU A 24 -0.94 0.44 9.07
C LEU A 24 0.00 -0.15 10.14
N ARG A 25 0.85 0.67 10.77
CA ARG A 25 1.64 0.23 11.91
C ARG A 25 0.77 -0.18 13.10
N MET A 26 -0.29 0.58 13.39
CA MET A 26 -1.23 0.21 14.45
C MET A 26 -1.98 -1.08 14.12
N ASP A 27 -2.42 -1.24 12.87
CA ASP A 27 -3.07 -2.47 12.41
C ASP A 27 -2.11 -3.68 12.51
N LEU A 28 -0.84 -3.51 12.13
CA LEU A 28 0.20 -4.53 12.30
C LEU A 28 0.40 -4.89 13.79
N ARG A 29 0.55 -3.89 14.65
CA ARG A 29 0.75 -4.09 16.10
C ARG A 29 -0.42 -4.79 16.77
N SER A 30 -1.64 -4.58 16.28
CA SER A 30 -2.88 -5.19 16.77
C SER A 30 -3.22 -6.54 16.11
N LEU A 31 -2.30 -7.12 15.34
CA LEU A 31 -2.48 -8.40 14.63
C LEU A 31 -3.63 -8.39 13.61
N ARG A 32 -4.06 -7.20 13.16
CA ARG A 32 -4.99 -7.06 12.03
C ARG A 32 -4.29 -7.33 10.70
N ILE A 33 -2.97 -7.26 10.66
CA ILE A 33 -2.16 -7.60 9.49
C ILE A 33 -1.25 -8.77 9.83
N VAL A 34 -1.56 -9.95 9.29
CA VAL A 34 -0.75 -11.16 9.42
C VAL A 34 -0.34 -11.76 8.07
N LYS A 35 -1.01 -11.40 6.98
CA LYS A 35 -0.69 -11.75 5.59
C LYS A 35 -0.91 -10.56 4.65
N GLU A 36 -0.50 -10.71 3.39
CA GLU A 36 -0.55 -9.62 2.39
C GLU A 36 -1.97 -9.11 2.11
N ALA A 37 -2.95 -10.01 2.02
CA ALA A 37 -4.37 -9.64 1.83
C ALA A 37 -4.90 -8.72 2.94
N ASP A 38 -4.37 -8.81 4.15
CA ASP A 38 -4.76 -7.95 5.25
C ASP A 38 -4.19 -6.54 5.10
N ILE A 39 -2.99 -6.41 4.50
CA ILE A 39 -2.41 -5.11 4.16
C ILE A 39 -3.33 -4.41 3.17
N GLU A 40 -3.76 -5.13 2.12
CA GLU A 40 -4.68 -4.61 1.10
C GLU A 40 -5.98 -4.14 1.73
N THR A 41 -6.58 -4.97 2.57
CA THR A 41 -7.84 -4.64 3.26
C THR A 41 -7.69 -3.41 4.16
N CYS A 42 -6.65 -3.36 5.00
CA CYS A 42 -6.41 -2.24 5.91
C CYS A 42 -6.09 -0.95 5.14
N ALA A 43 -5.21 -1.02 4.13
CA ALA A 43 -4.84 0.12 3.30
C ALA A 43 -6.04 0.67 2.52
N TYR A 44 -6.82 -0.22 1.92
CA TYR A 44 -8.07 0.12 1.23
C TYR A 44 -9.04 0.85 2.17
N TYR A 45 -9.27 0.31 3.37
CA TYR A 45 -10.16 0.91 4.37
C TYR A 45 -9.74 2.35 4.72
N HIS A 46 -8.48 2.56 5.09
CA HIS A 46 -7.99 3.88 5.49
C HIS A 46 -8.03 4.88 4.33
N LEU A 47 -7.61 4.47 3.13
CA LEU A 47 -7.65 5.32 1.94
C LEU A 47 -9.09 5.65 1.54
N ARG A 48 -10.00 4.67 1.48
CA ARG A 48 -11.41 4.91 1.16
C ARG A 48 -12.07 5.87 2.15
N ARG A 49 -11.79 5.72 3.44
CA ARG A 49 -12.28 6.62 4.50
C ARG A 49 -11.72 8.05 4.38
N TYR A 50 -10.50 8.21 3.88
CA TYR A 50 -9.93 9.53 3.60
C TYR A 50 -10.55 10.17 2.36
N LEU A 51 -10.65 9.40 1.27
CA LEU A 51 -11.11 9.88 -0.03
C LEU A 51 -12.60 10.20 -0.07
N LYS A 52 -13.45 9.57 0.76
CA LYS A 52 -14.91 9.80 0.79
C LYS A 52 -15.33 11.27 1.02
N ARG A 53 -14.41 12.11 1.48
CA ARG A 53 -14.61 13.56 1.68
C ARG A 53 -14.77 14.32 0.35
N ASP A 54 -14.30 13.76 -0.76
CA ASP A 54 -14.41 14.34 -2.10
C ASP A 54 -14.80 13.26 -3.13
N PRO A 55 -16.04 13.30 -3.67
CA PRO A 55 -16.61 12.22 -4.50
C PRO A 55 -15.94 12.08 -5.87
N ARG A 56 -15.09 13.03 -6.25
CA ARG A 56 -14.29 12.90 -7.48
C ARG A 56 -13.22 11.84 -7.35
N TRP A 57 -12.87 11.45 -6.12
CA TRP A 57 -11.85 10.45 -5.86
C TRP A 57 -12.46 9.10 -5.55
N THR A 58 -11.94 8.08 -6.25
CA THR A 58 -12.34 6.69 -6.06
C THR A 58 -11.09 5.83 -5.94
N ILE A 59 -11.16 4.76 -5.16
CA ILE A 59 -10.11 3.75 -5.04
C ILE A 59 -10.67 2.39 -5.42
N LEU A 60 -9.93 1.66 -6.26
CA LEU A 60 -10.21 0.27 -6.61
C LEU A 60 -9.09 -0.61 -6.08
N ALA A 61 -9.47 -1.74 -5.48
CA ALA A 61 -8.55 -2.83 -5.14
C ALA A 61 -8.46 -3.80 -6.32
N ARG A 62 -7.31 -4.49 -6.46
CA ARG A 62 -7.04 -5.46 -7.53
C ARG A 62 -7.47 -4.94 -8.90
N PHE A 63 -7.01 -3.74 -9.24
CA PHE A 63 -7.34 -3.12 -10.52
C PHE A 63 -6.65 -3.85 -11.67
N PHE A 64 -7.43 -4.45 -12.57
CA PHE A 64 -6.90 -5.11 -13.76
C PHE A 64 -6.52 -4.09 -14.85
N ALA A 65 -5.23 -3.88 -15.04
CA ALA A 65 -4.70 -3.02 -16.08
C ALA A 65 -4.67 -3.76 -17.44
N ARG A 66 -5.81 -3.76 -18.17
CA ARG A 66 -5.99 -4.48 -19.44
C ARG A 66 -4.83 -4.34 -20.44
N ARG A 67 -4.29 -3.13 -20.60
CA ARG A 67 -3.20 -2.86 -21.58
C ARG A 67 -1.87 -3.52 -21.23
N THR A 68 -1.69 -3.92 -19.99
CA THR A 68 -0.42 -4.42 -19.46
C THR A 68 -0.57 -5.80 -18.83
N GLY A 69 -1.78 -6.38 -18.85
CA GLY A 69 -2.08 -7.73 -18.40
C GLY A 69 -1.85 -8.01 -16.91
N HIS A 70 -1.72 -6.98 -16.07
CA HIS A 70 -1.39 -7.16 -14.65
C HIS A 70 -2.46 -6.56 -13.74
N TYR A 71 -2.59 -7.15 -12.56
CA TYR A 71 -3.34 -6.59 -11.45
C TYR A 71 -2.44 -5.62 -10.67
N ILE A 72 -2.98 -4.47 -10.32
CA ILE A 72 -2.37 -3.51 -9.40
C ILE A 72 -3.18 -3.56 -8.10
N ASP A 73 -2.51 -3.71 -6.96
CA ASP A 73 -3.19 -3.90 -5.68
C ASP A 73 -4.16 -2.77 -5.36
N LEU A 74 -3.74 -1.51 -5.48
CA LEU A 74 -4.64 -0.37 -5.33
C LEU A 74 -4.39 0.71 -6.40
N VAL A 75 -5.48 1.25 -6.96
CA VAL A 75 -5.41 2.41 -7.87
C VAL A 75 -6.38 3.48 -7.43
N ILE A 76 -5.88 4.71 -7.30
CA ILE A 76 -6.67 5.90 -6.95
C ILE A 76 -6.93 6.70 -8.22
N PHE A 77 -8.21 6.96 -8.47
CA PHE A 77 -8.72 7.70 -9.62
C PHE A 77 -9.24 9.07 -9.20
N ARG A 78 -9.15 10.03 -10.10
CA ARG A 78 -9.88 11.30 -10.03
C ARG A 78 -10.73 11.48 -11.28
N ASN A 79 -12.05 11.54 -11.14
CA ASN A 79 -12.98 11.57 -12.28
C ASN A 79 -12.63 10.47 -13.29
N LEU A 80 -12.49 9.22 -12.81
CA LEU A 80 -12.13 8.04 -13.60
C LEU A 80 -10.72 8.06 -14.25
N LYS A 81 -9.92 9.12 -14.05
CA LYS A 81 -8.53 9.16 -14.53
C LYS A 81 -7.58 8.65 -13.44
N PRO A 82 -6.73 7.63 -13.71
CA PRO A 82 -5.80 7.10 -12.72
C PRO A 82 -4.78 8.17 -12.33
N ARG A 83 -4.54 8.32 -11.02
CA ARG A 83 -3.58 9.29 -10.48
C ARG A 83 -2.48 8.64 -9.69
N LEU A 84 -2.81 7.64 -8.88
CA LEU A 84 -1.85 6.92 -8.05
C LEU A 84 -2.03 5.42 -8.22
N ALA A 85 -0.92 4.69 -8.32
CA ALA A 85 -0.86 3.24 -8.23
C ALA A 85 -0.11 2.87 -6.95
N ILE A 86 -0.56 1.85 -6.22
CA ILE A 86 0.09 1.36 -5.01
C ILE A 86 0.21 -0.15 -5.12
N GLU A 87 1.43 -0.65 -4.98
CA GLU A 87 1.76 -2.06 -4.83
C GLU A 87 2.02 -2.34 -3.34
N LEU A 88 1.49 -3.44 -2.82
CA LEU A 88 1.54 -3.82 -1.41
C LEU A 88 2.30 -5.13 -1.25
N LYS A 89 3.27 -5.18 -0.33
CA LYS A 89 4.02 -6.41 -0.06
C LYS A 89 4.14 -6.75 1.41
N TRP A 90 4.00 -8.03 1.73
CA TRP A 90 4.28 -8.58 3.05
C TRP A 90 5.73 -9.08 3.17
N ASN A 91 6.45 -8.56 4.17
CA ASN A 91 7.76 -9.04 4.62
C ASN A 91 8.82 -9.15 3.50
N ARG A 92 8.76 -8.29 2.48
CA ARG A 92 9.77 -8.17 1.42
C ARG A 92 10.83 -7.16 1.81
N ARG A 93 12.12 -7.50 1.66
CA ARG A 93 13.22 -6.60 2.04
C ARG A 93 13.56 -5.54 0.98
N LYS A 94 13.05 -5.69 -0.24
CA LYS A 94 13.23 -4.77 -1.35
C LYS A 94 12.11 -4.95 -2.37
N ILE A 95 11.95 -3.97 -3.24
CA ILE A 95 11.14 -4.15 -4.46
C ILE A 95 11.93 -5.05 -5.40
N VAL A 96 11.30 -6.11 -5.90
CA VAL A 96 11.90 -6.94 -6.95
C VAL A 96 11.63 -6.32 -8.31
N GLU A 97 12.49 -6.62 -9.29
CA GLU A 97 12.44 -5.98 -10.61
C GLU A 97 11.06 -6.09 -11.28
N LYS A 98 10.42 -7.27 -11.17
CA LYS A 98 9.06 -7.49 -11.68
C LYS A 98 8.02 -6.49 -11.14
N ASP A 99 8.06 -6.20 -9.84
CA ASP A 99 7.12 -5.25 -9.22
C ASP A 99 7.46 -3.81 -9.64
N ARG A 100 8.76 -3.49 -9.73
CA ARG A 100 9.24 -2.19 -10.23
C ARG A 100 8.78 -1.94 -11.67
N GLU A 101 8.93 -2.94 -12.54
CA GLU A 101 8.44 -2.91 -13.92
C GLU A 101 6.92 -2.72 -13.97
N SER A 102 6.16 -3.44 -13.14
CA SER A 102 4.71 -3.30 -13.05
C SER A 102 4.31 -1.86 -12.71
N LEU A 103 4.93 -1.28 -11.68
CA LEU A 103 4.71 0.11 -11.29
C LEU A 103 5.14 1.11 -12.38
N ASN A 104 6.25 0.85 -13.06
CA ASN A 104 6.71 1.67 -14.20
C ASN A 104 5.74 1.57 -15.40
N LYS A 105 5.14 0.41 -15.64
CA LYS A 105 4.07 0.22 -16.64
C LYS A 105 2.82 1.01 -16.22
N ALA A 106 2.41 0.96 -14.96
CA ALA A 106 1.29 1.74 -14.43
C ALA A 106 1.50 3.27 -14.57
N LEU A 107 2.73 3.74 -14.39
CA LEU A 107 3.12 5.14 -14.61
C LEU A 107 3.01 5.55 -16.10
N LYS A 108 3.13 4.62 -17.04
CA LYS A 108 3.10 4.91 -18.49
C LYS A 108 1.73 4.64 -19.11
N ARG A 109 1.00 3.62 -18.65
CA ARG A 109 -0.15 3.03 -19.35
C ARG A 109 -1.21 2.48 -18.39
N LEU A 110 -2.29 3.23 -18.18
CA LEU A 110 -3.54 2.84 -17.50
C LEU A 110 -4.74 3.52 -18.18
N GLY A 111 -5.47 2.78 -19.03
CA GLY A 111 -6.68 3.31 -19.69
C GLY A 111 -6.43 4.54 -20.58
N GLY A 112 -5.31 4.57 -21.31
CA GLY A 112 -4.93 5.72 -22.15
C GLY A 112 -4.15 6.82 -21.43
N PHE A 113 -4.07 6.80 -20.11
CA PHE A 113 -3.30 7.76 -19.30
C PHE A 113 -2.33 7.03 -18.36
N GLY A 114 -1.23 7.65 -17.95
CA GLY A 114 -0.38 7.10 -16.89
C GLY A 114 -0.79 7.58 -15.50
N ALA A 115 -0.58 6.76 -14.47
CA ALA A 115 -0.56 7.29 -13.11
C ALA A 115 0.52 8.37 -12.97
N LYS A 116 0.25 9.38 -12.14
CA LYS A 116 1.20 10.46 -11.88
C LYS A 116 2.30 9.99 -10.92
N LYS A 117 1.94 9.21 -9.91
CA LYS A 117 2.88 8.56 -8.97
C LYS A 117 2.52 7.09 -8.76
N ALA A 118 3.52 6.33 -8.35
CA ALA A 118 3.46 4.94 -7.96
C ALA A 118 4.11 4.81 -6.57
N TYR A 119 3.54 3.94 -5.73
CA TYR A 119 4.04 3.66 -4.39
C TYR A 119 4.23 2.15 -4.23
N ALA A 120 5.41 1.74 -3.80
CA ALA A 120 5.62 0.39 -3.29
C ALA A 120 5.59 0.47 -1.77
N LEU A 121 4.51 -0.05 -1.16
CA LEU A 121 4.32 -0.06 0.28
C LEU A 121 4.56 -1.47 0.80
N THR A 122 5.61 -1.61 1.59
CA THR A 122 5.97 -2.86 2.23
C THR A 122 5.70 -2.80 3.72
N VAL A 123 4.97 -3.78 4.24
CA VAL A 123 4.83 -4.03 5.67
C VAL A 123 5.83 -5.13 6.07
N LEU A 124 6.70 -4.83 7.03
CA LEU A 124 7.73 -5.74 7.55
C LEU A 124 7.56 -5.91 9.05
N ARG A 125 8.15 -6.98 9.60
CA ARG A 125 8.27 -7.15 11.05
C ARG A 125 9.20 -6.10 11.63
N ASN A 126 10.41 -6.04 11.06
CA ASN A 126 11.38 -4.99 11.29
C ASN A 126 11.48 -4.09 10.05
N GLU A 127 11.25 -2.79 10.18
CA GLU A 127 11.33 -1.88 9.03
C GLU A 127 12.77 -1.58 8.61
N ASP A 128 13.76 -1.82 9.47
CA ASP A 128 15.17 -1.55 9.17
C ASP A 128 15.76 -2.60 8.22
N ASP A 129 15.12 -3.76 8.10
CA ASP A 129 15.46 -4.80 7.12
C ASP A 129 15.22 -4.37 5.66
N TYR A 130 14.53 -3.24 5.44
CA TYR A 130 14.15 -2.79 4.10
C TYR A 130 15.25 -1.99 3.41
N GLN A 131 15.73 -2.52 2.28
CA GLN A 131 16.72 -1.93 1.39
C GLN A 131 16.01 -1.14 0.29
N LYS A 132 16.24 0.18 0.25
CA LYS A 132 15.71 1.04 -0.80
C LYS A 132 16.41 0.76 -2.12
N SER A 133 15.65 0.84 -3.21
CA SER A 133 16.20 0.64 -4.55
C SER A 133 16.96 1.89 -5.02
N VAL A 134 18.01 1.71 -5.82
CA VAL A 134 18.63 2.80 -6.57
C VAL A 134 17.68 3.24 -7.67
N LYS A 135 17.30 4.52 -7.69
CA LYS A 135 16.31 5.09 -8.61
C LYS A 135 16.95 5.99 -9.66
N THR A 136 16.47 5.88 -10.89
CA THR A 136 16.77 6.85 -11.95
C THR A 136 16.20 8.23 -11.61
N SER A 137 16.70 9.29 -12.26
CA SER A 137 16.20 10.66 -12.07
C SER A 137 14.68 10.77 -12.34
N LYS A 138 14.15 10.01 -13.30
CA LYS A 138 12.72 9.98 -13.61
C LYS A 138 11.89 9.30 -12.51
N GLU A 139 12.43 8.26 -11.89
CA GLU A 139 11.76 7.51 -10.82
C GLU A 139 11.77 8.25 -9.50
N LYS A 140 12.81 9.04 -9.19
CA LYS A 140 12.92 9.80 -7.93
C LYS A 140 11.63 10.57 -7.59
N PHE A 141 10.97 11.12 -8.60
CA PHE A 141 9.74 11.90 -8.42
C PHE A 141 8.47 11.09 -8.59
N ARG A 142 8.50 9.90 -9.18
CA ARG A 142 7.30 9.17 -9.61
C ARG A 142 7.11 7.83 -8.91
N LEU A 143 8.16 7.19 -8.45
CA LEU A 143 8.14 5.91 -7.74
C LEU A 143 8.63 6.12 -6.31
N HIS A 144 7.76 5.88 -5.33
CA HIS A 144 8.04 6.08 -3.91
C HIS A 144 8.04 4.74 -3.19
N GLU A 145 8.94 4.58 -2.22
CA GLU A 145 9.04 3.35 -1.43
C GLU A 145 8.65 3.67 0.01
N ILE A 146 7.64 2.98 0.52
CA ILE A 146 7.10 3.16 1.87
C ILE A 146 7.35 1.87 2.63
N ARG A 147 8.02 1.97 3.77
CA ARG A 147 8.21 0.85 4.70
C ARG A 147 7.45 1.10 5.98
N VAL A 148 6.73 0.08 6.44
CA VAL A 148 5.98 0.08 7.69
C VAL A 148 6.43 -1.12 8.51
N GLY A 149 6.94 -0.90 9.73
CA GLY A 149 7.27 -1.99 10.65
C GLY A 149 6.85 -1.72 12.08
N LEU A 150 7.03 -2.71 12.95
CA LEU A 150 6.54 -2.67 14.33
C LEU A 150 7.19 -1.54 15.15
N ARG A 151 8.45 -1.17 14.85
CA ARG A 151 9.27 -0.24 15.64
C ARG A 151 9.23 -0.57 17.13
N TRP A 152 9.54 -1.82 17.43
CA TRP A 152 9.62 -2.33 18.80
C TRP A 152 10.99 -3.00 18.99
N PRO A 153 11.47 -3.09 20.25
CA PRO A 153 12.67 -3.87 20.55
C PRO A 153 12.51 -5.35 20.11
N PRO A 154 13.62 -6.03 19.76
CA PRO A 154 13.59 -7.42 19.28
C PRO A 154 12.81 -8.37 20.19
N GLN A 155 12.89 -8.21 21.51
CA GLN A 155 12.19 -9.04 22.50
C GLN A 155 10.67 -8.95 22.33
N ARG A 156 10.14 -7.74 22.11
CA ARG A 156 8.71 -7.49 21.91
C ARG A 156 8.24 -7.96 20.53
N ILE A 157 9.10 -7.86 19.52
CA ILE A 157 8.84 -8.45 18.19
C ILE A 157 8.67 -9.97 18.32
N LYS A 158 9.55 -10.66 19.05
CA LYS A 158 9.43 -12.12 19.29
C LYS A 158 8.09 -12.49 19.95
N VAL A 159 7.63 -11.71 20.94
CA VAL A 159 6.31 -11.94 21.57
C VAL A 159 5.18 -11.75 20.57
N TRP A 160 5.22 -10.69 19.75
CA TRP A 160 4.23 -10.46 18.71
C TRP A 160 4.22 -11.59 17.67
N GLU A 161 5.38 -12.10 17.28
CA GLU A 161 5.50 -13.22 16.34
C GLU A 161 4.88 -14.51 16.89
N ARG A 162 5.07 -14.82 18.17
CA ARG A 162 4.41 -15.96 18.83
C ARG A 162 2.89 -15.83 18.76
N LYS A 163 2.34 -14.66 19.12
CA LYS A 163 0.89 -14.40 19.04
C LYS A 163 0.36 -14.49 17.61
N ARG A 164 1.10 -13.96 16.63
CA ARG A 164 0.76 -14.09 15.21
C ARG A 164 0.69 -15.55 14.78
N LYS A 165 1.69 -16.37 15.13
CA LYS A 165 1.71 -17.80 14.78
C LYS A 165 0.50 -18.54 15.36
N GLN A 166 0.19 -18.31 16.63
CA GLN A 166 -0.99 -18.88 17.28
C GLN A 166 -2.29 -18.47 16.56
N LEU A 167 -2.42 -17.19 16.18
CA LEU A 167 -3.59 -16.73 15.42
C LEU A 167 -3.69 -17.42 14.06
N GLN A 168 -2.57 -17.58 13.34
CA GLN A 168 -2.57 -18.25 12.04
C GLN A 168 -2.98 -19.73 12.14
N GLN A 169 -2.48 -20.45 13.14
CA GLN A 169 -2.85 -21.85 13.38
C GLN A 169 -4.35 -22.04 13.65
N LYS A 170 -4.99 -21.08 14.33
CA LYS A 170 -6.44 -21.06 14.56
C LYS A 170 -7.26 -20.73 13.31
N MET A 171 -6.64 -20.15 12.28
CA MET A 171 -7.31 -19.80 11.02
C MET A 171 -7.17 -20.90 9.96
N GLU A 172 -6.40 -21.96 10.22
CA GLU A 172 -6.31 -23.12 9.34
C GLU A 172 -7.57 -23.98 9.49
N PRO A 173 -8.28 -24.31 8.40
CA PRO A 173 -9.46 -25.17 8.46
C PRO A 173 -9.06 -26.55 9.01
N GLY A 174 -9.71 -27.01 10.09
CA GLY A 174 -9.49 -28.34 10.68
C GLY A 174 -8.96 -28.38 12.13
N ASN A 175 -8.72 -27.22 12.77
CA ASN A 175 -8.28 -27.11 14.17
C ASN A 175 -9.39 -26.68 15.16
N THR A 176 -10.66 -26.87 14.80
CA THR A 176 -11.84 -26.75 15.65
C THR A 176 -12.63 -28.04 15.57
#